data_AF-A0A2P2LJP1-F1
#
_entry.id   AF-A0A2P2LJP1-F1
#
_cell.length_a   1.000
_cell.length_b   1.000
_cell.length_c   1.000
_cell.angle_alpha   90.00
_cell.angle_beta   90.00
_cell.angle_gamma   90.00
#
_symmetry.space_group_name_H-M   'P 1'
#
loop_
_entity.id
_entity.type
_entity.pdbx_description
1 polymer ?
#
loop_
_entity_poly.entity_id
_entity_poly.type
_entity_poly.pdbx_seq_one_letter_code
_entity_poly.pdbx_strand_id
1 'polypeptide(L)'
;MAAAGPDHLFNLRNNFYIGAFQSAINSSDIRNLSEEDAVERDCIVHRSYIALGSYQLVINEIDDSAPTPLQAVKLLALYLSSPSHKESTISSLKELLADAAIGSNAVLRLIAGIIFMHEEDYNEALKHTNAGGTMELHALNVQLFIKMHRSDYAERQLRVMQQIDEDHTLTQLAMTWLNLAVGGSKLQEAYLIFQDFSEKYPMTSLILNGKAVCCMQMGNFDEAETLLLEALNKASLTYKNYQLIFFYLSFSVFKGQNLLLCSMSSYTILTKFIAMYGIIYK
;
A
#
# COMPACT_ATOMS: atom_id res chain seq x y z
N MET A 1 -9.76 4.60 30.97
CA MET A 1 -9.15 4.82 29.65
C MET A 1 -8.74 6.26 29.59
N ALA A 2 -7.43 6.56 29.68
CA ALA A 2 -6.95 7.92 29.55
C ALA A 2 -7.37 8.45 28.17
N ALA A 3 -7.97 9.64 28.12
CA ALA A 3 -8.26 10.30 26.86
C ALA A 3 -6.94 10.42 26.09
N ALA A 4 -6.82 9.67 25.00
CA ALA A 4 -5.69 9.79 24.09
C ALA A 4 -5.65 11.25 23.64
N GLY A 5 -4.48 11.90 23.79
CA GLY A 5 -4.28 13.25 23.28
C GLY A 5 -4.52 13.32 21.77
N PRO A 6 -4.50 14.53 21.18
CA PRO A 6 -4.62 14.67 19.74
C PRO A 6 -3.54 13.83 19.03
N ASP A 7 -3.97 12.94 18.12
CA ASP A 7 -3.07 12.14 17.31
C ASP A 7 -2.34 13.05 16.31
N HIS A 8 -1.13 13.47 16.68
CA HIS A 8 -0.32 14.41 15.90
C HIS A 8 0.09 13.85 14.53
N LEU A 9 0.17 12.52 14.39
CA LEU A 9 0.61 11.87 13.15
C LEU A 9 -0.56 11.49 12.23
N PHE A 10 -1.81 11.72 12.63
CA PHE A 10 -3.01 11.36 11.86
C PHE A 10 -2.94 11.86 10.41
N ASN A 11 -2.68 13.15 10.21
CA ASN A 11 -2.63 13.75 8.86
C ASN A 11 -1.48 13.17 8.02
N LEU A 12 -0.33 12.93 8.64
CA LEU A 12 0.84 12.34 7.99
C LEU A 12 0.55 10.92 7.51
N ARG A 13 0.01 10.07 8.39
CA ARG A 13 -0.42 8.69 8.09
C ARG A 13 -1.45 8.68 6.97
N ASN A 14 -2.46 9.53 7.08
CA ASN A 14 -3.54 9.59 6.10
C ASN A 14 -3.05 9.99 4.70
N ASN A 15 -2.22 11.05 4.60
CA ASN A 15 -1.59 11.44 3.35
C ASN A 15 -0.74 10.31 2.74
N PHE A 16 -0.04 9.57 3.58
CA PHE A 16 0.73 8.41 3.14
C PHE A 16 -0.18 7.31 2.57
N TYR A 17 -1.23 6.90 3.30
CA TYR A 17 -2.13 5.82 2.87
C TYR A 17 -2.87 6.12 1.57
N ILE A 18 -3.28 7.38 1.36
CA ILE A 18 -4.01 7.79 0.15
C ILE A 18 -3.11 8.09 -1.05
N GLY A 19 -1.80 7.88 -0.93
CA GLY A 19 -0.85 8.04 -2.04
C GLY A 19 -0.27 9.44 -2.21
N ALA A 20 -0.53 10.37 -1.29
CA ALA A 20 -0.06 11.75 -1.34
C ALA A 20 1.32 11.90 -0.68
N PHE A 21 2.32 11.16 -1.17
CA PHE A 21 3.65 11.05 -0.54
C PHE A 21 4.36 12.40 -0.40
N GLN A 22 4.27 13.25 -1.43
CA GLN A 22 4.86 14.59 -1.35
C GLN A 22 4.19 15.45 -0.28
N SER A 23 2.86 15.36 -0.14
CA SER A 23 2.13 16.06 0.93
C SER A 23 2.50 15.51 2.31
N ALA A 24 2.67 14.19 2.45
CA ALA A 24 3.14 13.56 3.67
C ALA A 24 4.51 14.13 4.08
N ILE A 25 5.49 14.13 3.17
CA ILE A 25 6.83 14.71 3.39
C ILE A 25 6.73 16.19 3.76
N ASN A 26 5.94 16.99 3.03
CA ASN A 26 5.81 18.42 3.32
C ASN A 26 5.17 18.70 4.69
N SER A 27 4.31 17.79 5.16
CA SER A 27 3.62 17.90 6.46
C SER A 27 4.40 17.30 7.63
N SER A 28 5.65 16.83 7.42
CA SER A 28 6.40 16.12 8.46
C SER A 28 7.11 17.04 9.46
N ASP A 29 7.12 18.37 9.31
CA ASP A 29 7.67 19.28 10.32
C ASP A 29 6.71 19.43 11.52
N ILE A 30 6.60 18.34 12.30
CA ILE A 30 5.79 18.24 13.51
C ILE A 30 6.73 18.28 14.71
N ARG A 31 6.51 19.28 15.59
CA ARG A 31 7.34 19.53 16.78
C ARG A 31 6.73 18.92 18.03
N ASN A 32 7.56 18.73 19.06
CA ASN A 32 7.16 18.21 20.38
C ASN A 32 6.54 16.80 20.34
N LEU A 33 7.04 15.95 19.44
CA LEU A 33 6.70 14.53 19.42
C LEU A 33 7.44 13.77 20.52
N SER A 34 6.83 12.68 21.00
CA SER A 34 7.54 11.68 21.79
C SER A 34 8.65 11.04 20.94
N GLU A 35 9.62 10.37 21.59
CA GLU A 35 10.66 9.63 20.85
C GLU A 35 10.04 8.55 19.93
N GLU A 36 8.99 7.88 20.38
CA GLU A 36 8.26 6.87 19.61
C GLU A 36 7.57 7.48 18.38
N ASP A 37 6.83 8.58 18.56
CA ASP A 37 6.16 9.28 17.47
C ASP A 37 7.14 9.91 16.48
N ALA A 38 8.30 10.38 16.95
CA ALA A 38 9.35 10.91 16.09
C ALA A 38 9.92 9.82 15.18
N VAL A 39 10.18 8.62 15.73
CA VAL A 39 10.63 7.47 14.94
C VAL A 39 9.56 7.03 13.93
N GLU A 40 8.29 7.01 14.33
CA GLU A 40 7.19 6.66 13.42
C GLU A 40 7.05 7.66 12.27
N ARG A 41 7.09 8.96 12.58
CA ARG A 41 7.10 10.03 11.58
C ARG A 41 8.22 9.82 10.57
N ASP A 42 9.45 9.59 11.05
CA ASP A 42 10.61 9.41 10.18
C ASP A 42 10.47 8.14 9.32
N CYS A 43 9.92 7.06 9.89
CA CYS A 43 9.58 5.87 9.11
C CYS A 43 8.59 6.17 7.97
N ILE A 44 7.53 6.94 8.23
CA ILE A 44 6.54 7.31 7.20
C ILE A 44 7.17 8.22 6.13
N VAL A 45 8.02 9.16 6.52
CA VAL A 45 8.74 10.06 5.61
C VAL A 45 9.69 9.26 4.70
N HIS A 46 10.52 8.38 5.26
CA HIS A 46 11.42 7.55 4.45
C HIS A 46 10.65 6.57 3.56
N ARG A 47 9.56 5.96 4.05
CA ARG A 47 8.66 5.14 3.21
C ARG A 47 8.04 5.97 2.08
N SER A 48 7.74 7.25 2.30
CA SER A 48 7.28 8.20 1.26
C SER A 48 8.37 8.49 0.22
N TYR A 49 9.63 8.62 0.62
CA TYR A 49 10.74 8.71 -0.34
C TYR A 49 10.93 7.43 -1.16
N ILE A 50 10.79 6.25 -0.54
CA ILE A 50 10.80 4.96 -1.25
C ILE A 50 9.67 4.93 -2.29
N ALA A 51 8.47 5.41 -1.93
CA ALA A 51 7.32 5.54 -2.82
C ALA A 51 7.61 6.32 -4.11
N LEU A 52 8.33 7.42 -3.93
CA LEU A 52 8.73 8.34 -4.99
C LEU A 52 9.93 7.82 -5.79
N GLY A 53 10.52 6.68 -5.39
CA GLY A 53 11.66 6.04 -6.05
C GLY A 53 13.02 6.58 -5.59
N SER A 54 13.06 7.42 -4.55
CA SER A 54 14.27 8.02 -4.00
C SER A 54 15.00 7.07 -3.03
N TYR A 55 15.29 5.85 -3.46
CA TYR A 55 15.88 4.82 -2.59
C TYR A 55 17.26 5.22 -2.03
N GLN A 56 18.12 5.83 -2.87
CA GLN A 56 19.47 6.21 -2.48
C GLN A 56 19.50 7.26 -1.38
N LEU A 57 18.51 8.16 -1.34
CA LEU A 57 18.36 9.14 -0.26
C LEU A 57 18.15 8.40 1.08
N VAL A 58 17.21 7.46 1.11
CA VAL A 58 16.89 6.69 2.33
C VAL A 58 18.06 5.82 2.77
N ILE A 59 18.77 5.19 1.83
CA ILE A 59 19.94 4.35 2.13
C ILE A 59 21.07 5.18 2.77
N ASN A 60 21.27 6.42 2.33
CA ASN A 60 22.34 7.28 2.79
C ASN A 60 22.00 8.05 4.08
N GLU A 61 20.74 8.40 4.30
CA GLU A 61 20.31 9.15 5.48
C GLU A 61 20.17 8.28 6.73
N ILE A 62 19.78 7.02 6.58
CA ILE A 62 19.63 6.09 7.72
C ILE A 62 21.00 5.45 8.01
N ASP A 63 21.68 5.92 9.05
CA ASP A 63 22.93 5.33 9.53
C ASP A 63 22.70 4.02 10.32
N ASP A 64 23.76 3.30 10.68
CA ASP A 64 23.67 2.00 11.37
C ASP A 64 23.33 2.11 12.87
N SER A 65 23.34 3.33 13.43
CA SER A 65 22.93 3.62 14.81
C SER A 65 21.44 3.93 14.95
N ALA A 66 20.74 4.10 13.81
CA ALA A 66 19.32 4.40 13.82
C ALA A 66 18.49 3.26 14.45
N PRO A 67 17.36 3.58 15.10
CA PRO A 67 16.43 2.61 15.67
C PRO A 67 16.01 1.51 14.69
N THR A 68 15.69 0.32 15.21
CA THR A 68 15.27 -0.85 14.40
C THR A 68 14.18 -0.55 13.36
N PRO A 69 13.12 0.25 13.66
CA PRO A 69 12.13 0.63 12.65
C PRO A 69 12.74 1.28 11.41
N LEU A 70 13.70 2.20 11.60
CA LEU A 70 14.38 2.90 10.50
C LEU A 70 15.34 1.96 9.76
N GLN A 71 16.06 1.08 10.48
CA GLN A 71 16.86 0.03 9.83
C GLN A 71 16.01 -0.86 8.93
N ALA A 72 14.81 -1.24 9.37
CA ALA A 72 13.89 -2.02 8.55
C ALA A 72 13.50 -1.24 7.28
N VAL A 73 13.18 0.05 7.39
CA VAL A 73 12.88 0.89 6.22
C VAL A 73 14.08 1.01 5.26
N LYS A 74 15.31 1.11 5.79
CA LYS A 74 16.55 1.07 4.99
C LYS A 74 16.71 -0.25 4.23
N LEU A 75 16.43 -1.39 4.88
CA LEU A 75 16.42 -2.71 4.22
C LEU A 75 15.40 -2.76 3.09
N LEU A 76 14.19 -2.20 3.27
CA LEU A 76 13.21 -2.11 2.17
C LEU A 76 13.75 -1.28 1.00
N ALA A 77 14.40 -0.14 1.27
CA ALA A 77 15.00 0.68 0.23
C ALA A 77 16.11 -0.07 -0.53
N LEU A 78 16.97 -0.80 0.18
CA LEU A 78 18.02 -1.64 -0.41
C LEU A 78 17.43 -2.72 -1.32
N TYR A 79 16.43 -3.45 -0.82
CA TYR A 79 15.72 -4.50 -1.56
C TYR A 79 15.13 -3.98 -2.89
N LEU A 80 14.45 -2.83 -2.86
CA LEU A 80 13.82 -2.24 -4.04
C LEU A 80 14.80 -1.50 -4.97
N SER A 81 15.99 -1.13 -4.47
CA SER A 81 16.96 -0.36 -5.26
C SER A 81 17.64 -1.18 -6.36
N SER A 82 17.93 -2.45 -6.09
CA SER A 82 18.68 -3.30 -7.00
C SER A 82 18.48 -4.79 -6.69
N PRO A 83 18.26 -5.64 -7.72
CA PRO A 83 18.17 -7.10 -7.54
C PRO A 83 19.41 -7.73 -6.88
N SER A 84 20.58 -7.10 -7.01
CA SER A 84 21.83 -7.61 -6.42
C SER A 84 21.84 -7.66 -4.89
N HIS A 85 21.04 -6.81 -4.23
CA HIS A 85 20.96 -6.74 -2.77
C HIS A 85 19.85 -7.62 -2.19
N LYS A 86 19.08 -8.31 -3.03
CA LYS A 86 17.88 -9.07 -2.63
C LYS A 86 18.20 -10.17 -1.60
N GLU A 87 19.14 -11.06 -1.91
CA GLU A 87 19.48 -12.19 -1.03
C GLU A 87 20.11 -11.75 0.29
N SER A 88 21.00 -10.76 0.26
CA SER A 88 21.62 -10.22 1.47
C SER A 88 20.56 -9.54 2.36
N THR A 89 19.64 -8.78 1.77
CA THR A 89 18.58 -8.08 2.50
C THR A 89 17.62 -9.06 3.17
N ILE A 90 17.19 -10.11 2.47
CA ILE A 90 16.32 -11.14 3.05
C ILE A 90 17.02 -11.87 4.19
N SER A 91 18.32 -12.14 4.07
CA SER A 91 19.10 -12.79 5.13
C SER A 91 19.19 -11.92 6.38
N SER A 92 19.56 -10.64 6.24
CA SER A 92 19.60 -9.68 7.35
C SER A 92 18.22 -9.48 7.98
N LEU A 93 17.15 -9.42 7.17
CA LEU A 93 15.79 -9.31 7.66
C LEU A 93 15.40 -10.51 8.54
N LYS A 94 15.74 -11.75 8.11
CA LYS A 94 15.47 -12.97 8.89
C LYS A 94 16.24 -12.99 10.21
N GLU A 95 17.46 -12.48 10.22
CA GLU A 95 18.25 -12.34 11.45
C GLU A 95 17.58 -11.38 12.44
N LEU A 96 17.14 -10.20 11.98
CA LEU A 96 16.42 -9.23 12.82
C LEU A 96 15.09 -9.79 13.36
N LEU A 97 14.38 -10.59 12.57
CA LEU A 97 13.13 -11.21 13.00
C LEU A 97 13.33 -12.36 14.00
N ALA A 98 14.50 -13.01 13.98
CA ALA A 98 14.83 -14.08 14.91
C ALA A 98 15.23 -13.56 16.30
N ASP A 99 15.64 -12.29 16.40
CA ASP A 99 15.97 -11.65 17.67
C ASP A 99 14.70 -11.38 18.50
N ALA A 100 14.62 -11.97 19.70
CA ALA A 100 13.47 -11.84 20.59
C ALA A 100 13.25 -10.43 21.14
N ALA A 101 14.28 -9.58 21.17
CA ALA A 101 14.19 -8.22 21.69
C ALA A 101 13.52 -7.26 20.68
N ILE A 102 13.71 -7.49 19.38
CA ILE A 102 13.29 -6.57 18.32
C ILE A 102 12.32 -7.18 17.31
N GLY A 103 12.25 -8.50 17.21
CA GLY A 103 11.41 -9.23 16.23
C GLY A 103 9.91 -8.98 16.40
N SER A 104 9.46 -8.52 17.57
CA SER A 104 8.06 -8.12 17.81
C SER A 104 7.72 -6.71 17.34
N ASN A 105 8.71 -5.91 16.90
CA ASN A 105 8.48 -4.53 16.47
C ASN A 105 7.53 -4.48 15.25
N ALA A 106 6.49 -3.65 15.33
CA ALA A 106 5.44 -3.60 14.33
C ALA A 106 5.94 -3.16 12.94
N VAL A 107 6.83 -2.18 12.88
CA VAL A 107 7.39 -1.68 11.61
C VAL A 107 8.31 -2.73 10.98
N LEU A 108 9.16 -3.39 11.77
CA LEU A 108 10.00 -4.49 11.28
C LEU A 108 9.14 -5.61 10.67
N ARG A 109 8.09 -6.04 11.38
CA ARG A 109 7.15 -7.06 10.90
C ARG A 109 6.40 -6.62 9.65
N LEU A 110 6.04 -5.35 9.55
CA LEU A 110 5.38 -4.78 8.38
C LEU A 110 6.29 -4.81 7.16
N ILE A 111 7.53 -4.33 7.30
CA ILE A 111 8.52 -4.35 6.24
C ILE A 111 8.85 -5.78 5.82
N ALA A 112 8.97 -6.69 6.79
CA ALA A 112 9.18 -8.11 6.49
C ALA A 112 8.03 -8.69 5.65
N GLY A 113 6.79 -8.42 6.05
CA GLY A 113 5.62 -8.84 5.29
C GLY A 113 5.60 -8.27 3.87
N ILE A 114 6.00 -7.01 3.67
CA ILE A 114 6.11 -6.39 2.35
C ILE A 114 7.16 -7.10 1.48
N ILE A 115 8.37 -7.34 2.03
CA ILE A 115 9.45 -8.01 1.30
C ILE A 115 9.05 -9.44 0.93
N PHE A 116 8.52 -10.22 1.89
CA PHE A 116 8.06 -11.59 1.60
C PHE A 116 6.88 -11.63 0.63
N MET A 117 6.00 -10.63 0.64
CA MET A 117 4.94 -10.49 -0.37
C MET A 117 5.51 -10.30 -1.78
N HIS A 118 6.58 -9.52 -1.94
CA HIS A 118 7.29 -9.35 -3.21
C HIS A 118 8.02 -10.62 -3.67
N GLU A 119 8.48 -11.45 -2.72
CA GLU A 119 9.02 -12.79 -3.00
C GLU A 119 7.94 -13.83 -3.31
N GLU A 120 6.65 -13.46 -3.28
CA GLU A 120 5.51 -14.36 -3.40
C GLU A 120 5.47 -15.45 -2.31
N ASP A 121 6.23 -15.29 -1.23
CA ASP A 121 6.22 -16.17 -0.05
C ASP A 121 5.20 -15.68 0.98
N TYR A 122 3.92 -15.84 0.63
CA TYR A 122 2.82 -15.38 1.47
C TYR A 122 2.73 -16.11 2.82
N ASN A 123 3.21 -17.34 2.89
CA ASN A 123 3.19 -18.12 4.14
C ASN A 123 4.20 -17.56 5.14
N GLU A 124 5.43 -17.26 4.71
CA GLU A 124 6.41 -16.59 5.57
C GLU A 124 5.95 -15.19 5.97
N ALA A 125 5.35 -14.43 5.03
CA ALA A 125 4.79 -13.11 5.35
C ALA A 125 3.76 -13.20 6.52
N LEU A 126 2.79 -14.11 6.40
CA LEU A 126 1.72 -14.27 7.40
C LEU A 126 2.21 -14.78 8.76
N LYS A 127 3.31 -15.54 8.82
CA LYS A 127 3.92 -15.93 10.12
C LYS A 127 4.30 -14.71 10.94
N HIS A 128 4.81 -13.67 10.28
CA HIS A 128 5.24 -12.45 10.95
C HIS A 128 4.11 -11.43 11.10
N THR A 129 3.14 -11.36 10.19
CA THR A 129 2.16 -10.26 10.19
C THR A 129 0.83 -10.61 10.88
N ASN A 130 0.50 -11.88 11.11
CA ASN A 130 -0.79 -12.28 11.66
C ASN A 130 -0.89 -12.18 13.20
N ALA A 131 0.25 -12.23 13.91
CA ALA A 131 0.30 -12.32 15.37
C ALA A 131 0.12 -10.97 16.08
N GLY A 132 -1.12 -10.46 16.15
CA GLY A 132 -1.42 -9.13 16.68
C GLY A 132 -0.74 -8.02 15.86
N GLY A 133 -1.25 -6.80 15.91
CA GLY A 133 -0.63 -5.75 15.12
C GLY A 133 -1.34 -4.43 15.11
N THR A 134 -0.69 -3.50 14.43
CA THR A 134 -1.24 -2.18 14.08
C THR A 134 -2.21 -2.32 12.91
N MET A 135 -2.98 -1.27 12.66
CA MET A 135 -3.90 -1.20 11.52
C MET A 135 -3.20 -1.48 10.18
N GLU A 136 -1.92 -1.09 10.03
CA GLU A 136 -1.11 -1.38 8.84
C GLU A 136 -0.87 -2.89 8.63
N LEU A 137 -0.54 -3.62 9.71
CA LEU A 137 -0.36 -5.07 9.65
C LEU A 137 -1.67 -5.78 9.29
N HIS A 138 -2.79 -5.32 9.85
CA HIS A 138 -4.09 -5.89 9.52
C HIS A 138 -4.45 -5.70 8.04
N ALA A 139 -4.22 -4.50 7.52
CA ALA A 139 -4.47 -4.18 6.12
C ALA A 139 -3.51 -4.90 5.16
N LEU A 140 -2.25 -5.09 5.53
CA LEU A 140 -1.32 -5.94 4.78
C LEU A 140 -1.79 -7.39 4.73
N ASN A 141 -2.32 -7.93 5.83
CA ASN A 141 -2.89 -9.29 5.85
C ASN A 141 -4.08 -9.42 4.89
N VAL A 142 -4.95 -8.41 4.80
CA VAL A 142 -6.04 -8.40 3.81
C VAL A 142 -5.47 -8.55 2.39
N GLN A 143 -4.42 -7.81 2.04
CA GLN A 143 -3.77 -7.93 0.73
C GLN A 143 -3.14 -9.31 0.52
N LEU A 144 -2.43 -9.84 1.50
CA LEU A 144 -1.83 -11.17 1.45
C LEU A 144 -2.91 -12.24 1.19
N PHE A 145 -4.04 -12.20 1.92
CA PHE A 145 -5.14 -13.14 1.70
C PHE A 145 -5.79 -13.00 0.33
N ILE A 146 -5.95 -11.78 -0.19
CA ILE A 146 -6.44 -11.57 -1.57
C ILE A 146 -5.45 -12.15 -2.59
N LYS A 147 -4.14 -11.95 -2.39
CA LYS A 147 -3.06 -12.50 -3.23
C LYS A 147 -3.02 -14.03 -3.21
N MET A 148 -3.34 -14.64 -2.08
CA MET A 148 -3.49 -16.09 -1.94
C MET A 148 -4.81 -16.64 -2.51
N HIS A 149 -5.65 -15.80 -3.12
CA HIS A 149 -6.99 -16.17 -3.61
C HIS A 149 -7.93 -16.68 -2.49
N ARG A 150 -7.73 -16.23 -1.25
CA ARG A 150 -8.51 -16.61 -0.08
C ARG A 150 -9.33 -15.44 0.44
N SER A 151 -10.38 -15.08 -0.31
CA SER A 151 -11.30 -14.00 0.06
C SER A 151 -11.99 -14.25 1.41
N ASP A 152 -12.18 -15.51 1.81
CA ASP A 152 -12.76 -15.90 3.09
C ASP A 152 -11.92 -15.48 4.30
N TYR A 153 -10.58 -15.54 4.18
CA TYR A 153 -9.68 -15.03 5.22
C TYR A 153 -9.55 -13.51 5.17
N ALA A 154 -9.55 -12.92 3.97
CA ALA A 154 -9.54 -11.47 3.79
C ALA A 154 -10.78 -10.80 4.42
N GLU A 155 -11.97 -11.38 4.26
CA GLU A 155 -13.21 -10.93 4.90
C GLU A 155 -13.13 -10.98 6.43
N ARG A 156 -12.59 -12.07 7.00
CA ARG A 156 -12.43 -12.16 8.46
C ARG A 156 -11.48 -11.10 8.98
N GLN A 157 -10.38 -10.89 8.27
CA GLN A 157 -9.40 -9.87 8.65
C GLN A 157 -9.97 -8.46 8.54
N LEU A 158 -10.76 -8.18 7.50
CA LEU A 158 -11.45 -6.89 7.36
C LEU A 158 -12.44 -6.64 8.51
N ARG A 159 -13.17 -7.67 8.96
CA ARG A 159 -14.06 -7.54 10.13
C ARG A 159 -13.30 -7.16 11.40
N VAL A 160 -12.09 -7.67 11.59
CA VAL A 160 -11.23 -7.26 12.71
C VAL A 160 -10.89 -5.77 12.59
N MET A 161 -10.53 -5.29 11.39
CA MET A 161 -10.26 -3.87 11.16
C MET A 161 -11.48 -2.99 11.45
N GLN A 162 -12.67 -3.39 10.98
CA GLN A 162 -13.94 -2.69 11.22
C GLN A 162 -14.30 -2.63 12.71
N GLN A 163 -13.97 -3.66 13.48
CA GLN A 163 -14.18 -3.66 14.93
C GLN A 163 -13.23 -2.72 15.68
N ILE A 164 -12.03 -2.49 15.14
CA ILE A 164 -11.07 -1.55 15.71
C ILE A 164 -11.50 -0.12 15.38
N ASP A 165 -11.68 0.17 14.09
CA ASP A 165 -12.13 1.46 13.58
C ASP A 165 -12.62 1.29 12.12
N GLU A 166 -13.93 1.40 11.94
CA GLU A 166 -14.59 1.29 10.63
C GLU A 166 -14.29 2.48 9.72
N ASP A 167 -14.17 3.69 10.28
CA ASP A 167 -13.96 4.93 9.54
C ASP A 167 -12.48 5.18 9.21
N HIS A 168 -11.57 4.38 9.79
CA HIS A 168 -10.15 4.46 9.52
C HIS A 168 -9.85 4.30 8.01
N THR A 169 -9.02 5.18 7.45
CA THR A 169 -8.67 5.20 6.02
C THR A 169 -8.18 3.84 5.51
N LEU A 170 -7.35 3.13 6.28
CA LEU A 170 -6.91 1.78 5.93
C LEU A 170 -8.02 0.73 5.93
N THR A 171 -9.02 0.84 6.81
CA THR A 171 -10.17 -0.07 6.83
C THR A 171 -11.00 0.14 5.56
N GLN A 172 -11.25 1.41 5.21
CA GLN A 172 -11.94 1.78 3.97
C GLN A 172 -11.17 1.32 2.72
N LEU A 173 -9.83 1.50 2.68
CA LEU A 173 -8.99 0.97 1.61
C LEU A 173 -9.02 -0.57 1.54
N ALA A 174 -8.90 -1.26 2.68
CA ALA A 174 -8.99 -2.71 2.73
C ALA A 174 -10.35 -3.23 2.24
N MET A 175 -11.42 -2.51 2.56
CA MET A 175 -12.77 -2.78 2.04
C MET A 175 -12.83 -2.60 0.52
N THR A 176 -12.22 -1.55 -0.04
CA THR A 176 -12.14 -1.39 -1.50
C THR A 176 -11.39 -2.53 -2.18
N TRP A 177 -10.23 -2.95 -1.68
CA TRP A 177 -9.47 -4.06 -2.28
C TRP A 177 -10.26 -5.37 -2.27
N LEU A 178 -10.94 -5.67 -1.16
CA LEU A 178 -11.77 -6.86 -1.06
C LEU A 178 -12.99 -6.79 -1.97
N ASN A 179 -13.70 -5.66 -2.01
CA ASN A 179 -14.86 -5.46 -2.86
C ASN A 179 -14.50 -5.57 -4.36
N LEU A 180 -13.35 -5.02 -4.74
CA LEU A 180 -12.77 -5.18 -6.08
C LEU A 180 -12.39 -6.65 -6.38
N ALA A 181 -11.96 -7.41 -5.36
CA ALA A 181 -11.64 -8.83 -5.49
C ALA A 181 -12.83 -9.76 -5.62
N VAL A 182 -13.91 -9.45 -4.92
CA VAL A 182 -15.19 -10.17 -5.01
C VAL A 182 -15.89 -9.84 -6.33
N GLY A 183 -15.88 -8.57 -6.74
CA GLY A 183 -16.54 -8.10 -7.95
C GLY A 183 -18.07 -8.07 -7.86
N GLY A 184 -18.74 -8.07 -9.01
CA GLY A 184 -20.21 -8.07 -9.08
C GLY A 184 -20.84 -6.82 -8.46
N SER A 185 -21.84 -7.00 -7.59
CA SER A 185 -22.56 -5.88 -6.95
C SER A 185 -21.68 -5.09 -5.98
N LYS A 186 -20.53 -5.63 -5.56
CA LYS A 186 -19.58 -4.95 -4.66
C LYS A 186 -18.72 -3.88 -5.35
N LEU A 187 -18.70 -3.86 -6.69
CA LEU A 187 -17.94 -2.87 -7.45
C LEU A 187 -18.46 -1.44 -7.25
N GLN A 188 -19.78 -1.29 -7.18
CA GLN A 188 -20.39 0.02 -6.91
C GLN A 188 -20.01 0.53 -5.52
N GLU A 189 -19.95 -0.35 -4.53
CA GLU A 189 -19.54 -0.02 -3.16
C GLU A 189 -18.07 0.43 -3.14
N ALA A 190 -17.17 -0.29 -3.83
CA ALA A 190 -15.77 0.13 -3.97
C ALA A 190 -15.62 1.49 -4.66
N TYR A 191 -16.40 1.76 -5.72
CA TYR A 191 -16.38 3.04 -6.43
C TYR A 191 -16.80 4.19 -5.51
N LEU A 192 -17.87 4.01 -4.72
CA LEU A 192 -18.36 5.04 -3.80
C LEU A 192 -17.32 5.38 -2.72
N ILE A 193 -16.60 4.40 -2.18
CA ILE A 193 -15.52 4.68 -1.21
C ILE A 193 -14.40 5.50 -1.86
N PHE A 194 -13.99 5.19 -3.10
CA PHE A 194 -13.01 6.01 -3.81
C PHE A 194 -13.54 7.40 -4.17
N GLN A 195 -14.85 7.53 -4.44
CA GLN A 195 -15.50 8.81 -4.65
C GLN A 195 -15.42 9.66 -3.37
N ASP A 196 -15.77 9.09 -2.21
CA ASP A 196 -15.65 9.76 -0.91
C ASP A 196 -14.20 10.19 -0.62
N PHE A 197 -13.21 9.34 -0.94
CA PHE A 197 -11.80 9.73 -0.84
C PHE A 197 -11.44 10.89 -1.75
N SER A 198 -11.98 10.94 -2.96
CA SER A 198 -11.72 12.05 -3.89
C SER A 198 -12.33 13.39 -3.45
N GLU A 199 -13.39 13.35 -2.64
CA GLU A 199 -14.03 14.54 -2.07
C GLU A 199 -13.32 15.01 -0.79
N LYS A 200 -12.82 14.07 0.02
CA LYS A 200 -12.16 14.36 1.30
C LYS A 200 -10.67 14.67 1.16
N TYR A 201 -9.99 14.10 0.18
CA TYR A 201 -8.54 14.13 0.05
C TYR A 201 -8.09 14.59 -1.34
N PRO A 202 -6.82 15.03 -1.49
CA PRO A 202 -6.27 15.34 -2.81
C PRO A 202 -6.43 14.16 -3.76
N MET A 203 -6.85 14.45 -4.98
CA MET A 203 -7.06 13.43 -6.01
C MET A 203 -5.71 12.89 -6.52
N THR A 204 -5.22 11.85 -5.84
CA THR A 204 -3.95 11.15 -6.15
C THR A 204 -4.11 10.14 -7.29
N SER A 205 -2.98 9.67 -7.83
CA SER A 205 -2.97 8.59 -8.81
C SER A 205 -3.60 7.31 -8.25
N LEU A 206 -3.47 7.02 -6.94
CA LEU A 206 -4.10 5.86 -6.31
C LEU A 206 -5.62 5.93 -6.43
N ILE A 207 -6.22 7.07 -6.05
CA ILE A 207 -7.67 7.26 -6.05
C ILE A 207 -8.20 7.21 -7.49
N LEU A 208 -7.56 7.93 -8.42
CA LEU A 208 -7.97 7.95 -9.83
C LEU A 208 -7.93 6.57 -10.48
N ASN A 209 -6.84 5.82 -10.27
CA ASN A 209 -6.74 4.47 -10.80
C ASN A 209 -7.73 3.51 -10.12
N GLY A 210 -8.01 3.68 -8.81
CA GLY A 210 -9.01 2.89 -8.09
C GLY A 210 -10.41 3.08 -8.67
N LYS A 211 -10.81 4.33 -8.90
CA LYS A 211 -12.07 4.65 -9.60
C LYS A 211 -12.10 4.05 -11.01
N ALA A 212 -11.02 4.20 -11.77
CA ALA A 212 -10.93 3.67 -13.12
C ALA A 212 -11.08 2.13 -13.15
N VAL A 213 -10.45 1.40 -12.23
CA VAL A 213 -10.58 -0.06 -12.11
C VAL A 213 -12.03 -0.44 -11.83
N CYS A 214 -12.71 0.26 -10.91
CA CYS A 214 -14.12 0.02 -10.64
C CYS A 214 -14.96 0.23 -11.91
N CYS A 215 -14.79 1.35 -12.62
CA CYS A 215 -15.49 1.65 -13.88
C CYS A 215 -15.26 0.56 -14.94
N MET A 216 -14.01 0.11 -15.11
CA MET A 216 -13.65 -0.96 -16.04
C MET A 216 -14.37 -2.27 -15.72
N GLN A 217 -14.38 -2.67 -14.45
CA GLN A 217 -15.05 -3.91 -14.03
C GLN A 217 -16.58 -3.80 -14.12
N MET A 218 -17.15 -2.61 -14.04
CA MET A 218 -18.57 -2.34 -14.29
C MET A 218 -18.93 -2.20 -15.78
N GLY A 219 -17.94 -2.16 -16.68
CA GLY A 219 -18.14 -1.99 -18.12
C GLY A 219 -18.22 -0.53 -18.61
N ASN A 220 -17.99 0.43 -17.72
CA ASN A 220 -17.99 1.87 -18.02
C ASN A 220 -16.62 2.32 -18.52
N PHE A 221 -16.24 1.89 -19.72
CA PHE A 221 -14.89 2.13 -20.25
C PHE A 221 -14.59 3.60 -20.56
N ASP A 222 -15.59 4.40 -20.95
CA ASP A 222 -15.37 5.81 -21.31
C ASP A 222 -15.05 6.68 -20.08
N GLU A 223 -15.69 6.38 -18.95
CA GLU A 223 -15.38 7.03 -17.67
C GLU A 223 -13.99 6.59 -17.16
N ALA A 224 -13.68 5.30 -17.28
CA ALA A 224 -12.36 4.78 -16.91
C ALA A 224 -11.24 5.45 -17.70
N GLU A 225 -11.40 5.63 -19.01
CA GLU A 225 -10.42 6.29 -19.87
C GLU A 225 -10.16 7.73 -19.41
N THR A 226 -11.22 8.48 -19.10
CA THR A 226 -11.12 9.86 -18.62
C THR A 226 -10.33 9.94 -17.31
N LEU A 227 -10.62 9.05 -16.36
CA LEU A 227 -9.94 8.98 -15.07
C LEU A 227 -8.46 8.59 -15.22
N LEU A 228 -8.14 7.65 -16.12
CA LEU A 228 -6.76 7.25 -16.39
C LEU A 228 -5.96 8.35 -17.08
N LEU A 229 -6.56 9.09 -18.01
CA LEU A 229 -5.93 10.24 -18.64
C LEU A 229 -5.64 11.35 -17.62
N GLU A 230 -6.57 11.62 -16.70
CA GLU A 230 -6.33 12.54 -15.59
C GLU A 230 -5.18 12.07 -14.71
N ALA A 231 -5.14 10.78 -14.36
CA ALA A 231 -4.07 10.19 -13.56
C ALA A 231 -2.71 10.32 -14.26
N LEU A 232 -2.66 10.11 -15.59
CA LEU A 232 -1.46 10.24 -16.40
C LEU A 232 -0.97 11.69 -16.46
N ASN A 233 -1.88 12.66 -16.62
CA ASN A 233 -1.54 14.07 -16.65
C ASN A 233 -1.00 14.58 -15.30
N LYS A 234 -1.49 14.02 -14.19
CA LYS A 234 -1.02 14.35 -12.83
C LYS A 234 0.28 13.64 -12.45
N ALA A 235 0.54 12.47 -13.01
CA ALA A 235 1.80 11.77 -12.81
C ALA A 235 2.90 12.53 -13.56
N SER A 236 3.59 13.45 -12.86
CA SER A 236 4.80 14.10 -13.37
C SER A 236 5.74 13.04 -13.96
N LEU A 237 6.36 13.36 -15.09
CA LEU A 237 7.19 12.48 -15.93
C LEU A 237 8.50 12.01 -15.25
N THR A 238 8.43 11.54 -14.01
CA THR A 238 9.55 11.04 -13.24
C THR A 238 9.71 9.54 -13.51
N TYR A 239 10.41 9.19 -14.59
CA TYR A 239 11.10 7.93 -14.99
C TYR A 239 10.64 6.53 -14.55
N LYS A 240 9.50 6.34 -13.86
CA LYS A 240 8.94 5.05 -13.45
C LYS A 240 7.41 5.01 -13.61
N ASN A 241 6.91 5.65 -14.68
CA ASN A 241 5.51 5.58 -15.13
C ASN A 241 5.23 4.40 -16.09
N TYR A 242 6.19 3.50 -16.30
CA TYR A 242 6.01 2.31 -17.14
C TYR A 242 4.80 1.49 -16.74
N GLN A 243 4.42 1.47 -15.47
CA GLN A 243 3.32 0.65 -15.00
C GLN A 243 1.94 1.31 -15.19
N LEU A 244 1.83 2.65 -15.07
CA LEU A 244 0.60 3.39 -15.36
C LEU A 244 0.35 3.43 -16.88
N ILE A 245 1.43 3.57 -17.65
CA ILE A 245 1.45 3.39 -19.11
C ILE A 245 1.12 1.94 -19.48
N PHE A 246 1.67 0.94 -18.80
CA PHE A 246 1.36 -0.48 -19.04
C PHE A 246 -0.09 -0.82 -18.67
N PHE A 247 -0.63 -0.22 -17.61
CA PHE A 247 -2.03 -0.34 -17.22
C PHE A 247 -2.94 0.29 -18.29
N TYR A 248 -2.62 1.50 -18.73
CA TYR A 248 -3.33 2.19 -19.82
C TYR A 248 -3.22 1.44 -21.15
N LEU A 249 -2.05 0.90 -21.51
CA LEU A 249 -1.85 0.07 -22.70
C LEU A 249 -2.62 -1.25 -22.62
N SER A 250 -2.64 -1.89 -21.44
CA SER A 250 -3.47 -3.08 -21.19
C SER A 250 -4.95 -2.75 -21.37
N PHE A 251 -5.39 -1.56 -20.92
CA PHE A 251 -6.74 -1.04 -21.15
C PHE A 251 -7.03 -0.79 -22.64
N SER A 252 -6.15 -0.12 -23.39
CA SER A 252 -6.35 0.14 -24.82
C SER A 252 -6.43 -1.14 -25.64
N VAL A 253 -5.61 -2.16 -25.31
CA VAL A 253 -5.68 -3.48 -25.93
C VAL A 253 -6.99 -4.18 -25.57
N PHE A 254 -7.48 -4.05 -24.33
CA PHE A 254 -8.73 -4.65 -23.86
C PHE A 254 -9.97 -4.03 -24.50
N LYS A 255 -10.02 -2.69 -24.66
CA LYS A 255 -11.10 -1.98 -25.38
C LYS A 255 -11.22 -2.46 -26.84
N GLY A 256 -10.12 -2.94 -27.43
CA GLY A 256 -10.06 -3.44 -28.81
C GLY A 256 -10.41 -4.93 -29.00
N GLN A 257 -10.51 -5.75 -27.95
CA GLN A 257 -10.81 -7.19 -28.06
C GLN A 257 -12.20 -7.53 -27.49
N ASN A 258 -13.08 -8.07 -28.33
CA ASN A 258 -14.45 -8.42 -27.97
C ASN A 258 -14.55 -9.43 -26.79
N LEU A 259 -15.44 -9.08 -25.85
CA LEU A 259 -16.01 -9.69 -24.62
C LEU A 259 -15.78 -11.17 -24.20
N LEU A 260 -15.14 -12.06 -24.95
CA LEU A 260 -15.16 -13.52 -24.65
C LEU A 260 -14.04 -14.05 -23.73
N LEU A 261 -13.07 -13.21 -23.34
CA LEU A 261 -11.98 -13.59 -22.40
C LEU A 261 -12.07 -12.88 -21.02
N CYS A 262 -13.18 -12.19 -20.76
CA CYS A 262 -13.35 -11.20 -19.69
C CYS A 262 -13.21 -11.75 -18.26
N SER A 263 -13.53 -13.02 -17.99
CA SER A 263 -13.53 -13.58 -16.63
C SER A 263 -12.13 -13.86 -16.04
N MET A 264 -11.12 -14.05 -16.90
CA MET A 264 -9.73 -14.32 -16.47
C MET A 264 -8.89 -13.04 -16.35
N SER A 265 -9.30 -11.92 -16.98
CA SER A 265 -8.51 -10.67 -17.03
C SER A 265 -8.81 -9.72 -15.86
N SER A 266 -10.03 -9.68 -15.33
CA SER A 266 -10.39 -8.83 -14.19
C SER A 266 -9.55 -9.12 -12.95
N TYR A 267 -9.22 -10.40 -12.71
CA TYR A 267 -8.34 -10.83 -11.62
C TYR A 267 -6.88 -10.41 -11.85
N THR A 268 -6.41 -10.35 -13.10
CA THR A 268 -5.06 -9.89 -13.46
C THR A 268 -4.93 -8.37 -13.31
N ILE A 269 -5.97 -7.63 -13.68
CA ILE A 269 -6.05 -6.16 -13.54
C ILE A 269 -6.13 -5.79 -12.06
N LEU A 270 -6.94 -6.51 -11.29
CA LEU A 270 -7.05 -6.40 -9.85
C LEU A 270 -5.75 -6.77 -9.13
N THR A 271 -5.13 -7.91 -9.43
CA THR A 271 -3.87 -8.32 -8.78
C THR A 271 -2.73 -7.38 -9.12
N LYS A 272 -2.73 -6.78 -10.32
CA LYS A 272 -1.81 -5.68 -10.69
C LYS A 272 -2.15 -4.37 -9.99
N PHE A 273 -3.43 -4.03 -9.81
CA PHE A 273 -3.85 -2.84 -9.07
C PHE A 273 -3.55 -2.96 -7.57
N ILE A 274 -3.86 -4.10 -6.94
CA ILE A 274 -3.53 -4.40 -5.55
C ILE A 274 -2.01 -4.56 -5.37
N ALA A 275 -1.28 -5.11 -6.34
CA ALA A 275 0.19 -5.07 -6.34
C ALA A 275 0.74 -3.64 -6.42
N MET A 276 0.04 -2.75 -7.13
CA MET A 276 0.48 -1.39 -7.41
C MET A 276 0.10 -0.40 -6.30
N TYR A 277 -1.01 -0.65 -5.59
CA TYR A 277 -1.65 0.30 -4.66
C TYR A 277 -2.13 -0.31 -3.33
N GLY A 278 -1.77 -1.56 -3.02
CA GLY A 278 -1.71 -2.00 -1.62
C GLY A 278 -0.74 -1.08 -0.84
N ILE A 279 -0.85 -1.03 0.50
CA ILE A 279 0.04 -0.31 1.44
C ILE A 279 1.53 -0.58 1.11
N ILE A 280 2.07 0.07 0.08
CA ILE A 280 3.47 0.19 -0.33
C ILE A 280 3.93 -0.69 -1.50
N TYR A 281 4.02 0.02 -2.62
CA TYR A 281 5.09 0.17 -3.62
C TYR A 281 5.68 -1.03 -4.37
N LYS A 282 5.57 -0.84 -5.71
CA LYS A 282 6.49 -1.12 -6.82
C LYS A 282 7.56 -2.17 -6.63
#